data_AF-A0A2D4II71-F1
#
_entry.id   AF-A0A2D4II71-F1
#
_cell.length_a   1.000
_cell.length_b   1.000
_cell.length_c   1.000
_cell.angle_alpha   90.00
_cell.angle_beta   90.00
_cell.angle_gamma   90.00
#
_symmetry.space_group_name_H-M   'P 1'
#
loop_
_entity.id
_entity.type
_entity.pdbx_description
1 polymer ?
#
loop_
_entity_poly.entity_id
_entity_poly.type
_entity_poly.pdbx_seq_one_letter_code
_entity_poly.pdbx_strand_id
1 'polypeptide(L)'
;HQVAMGQGQADLAIQMVKDCARNGEWLCLKNLHLVVSWLPILEKELNNLQPQPGFRLWLTAEVHPNFSPILLQSSLKITYEAPPGLKKNLMRTYESWTPEQISKKGNLARAHALFSLAWFHAACQERRNYIPQGWTKFYEFSLSDLRAGYDIIDRLFDDAKDFQWEFVHGLLENAIYGGRIDNYFDMRVLRSYLEQFF
;
A
#
# COMPACT_ATOMS: atom_id res chain seq x y z
N HIS A 1 -18.27 7.28 -3.94
CA HIS A 1 -17.81 7.65 -5.30
C HIS A 1 -16.32 7.95 -5.31
N GLN A 2 -15.63 7.78 -6.45
CA GLN A 2 -14.20 8.13 -6.58
C GLN A 2 -13.87 8.68 -7.98
N VAL A 3 -12.93 9.62 -8.05
CA VAL A 3 -12.43 10.22 -9.30
C VAL A 3 -10.91 10.34 -9.22
N ALA A 4 -10.22 9.93 -10.28
CA ALA A 4 -8.78 10.19 -10.42
C ALA A 4 -8.58 11.49 -11.20
N MET A 5 -7.84 12.43 -10.63
CA MET A 5 -7.57 13.71 -11.27
C MET A 5 -6.62 13.53 -12.45
N GLY A 6 -6.94 14.21 -13.55
CA GLY A 6 -6.23 14.16 -14.80
C GLY A 6 -6.85 15.13 -15.81
N GLN A 7 -6.39 15.08 -17.05
CA GLN A 7 -6.90 15.96 -18.09
C GLN A 7 -8.41 15.78 -18.31
N GLY A 8 -9.16 16.88 -18.28
CA GLY A 8 -10.62 16.89 -18.50
C GLY A 8 -11.48 16.43 -17.32
N GLN A 9 -10.89 16.08 -16.17
CA GLN A 9 -11.65 15.59 -15.00
C GLN A 9 -12.09 16.69 -14.03
N ALA A 10 -11.58 17.92 -14.20
CA ALA A 10 -11.79 19.04 -13.29
C ALA A 10 -13.27 19.39 -13.09
N ASP A 11 -14.02 19.59 -14.18
CA ASP A 11 -15.41 20.00 -14.11
C ASP A 11 -16.31 18.90 -13.55
N LEU A 12 -16.07 17.65 -13.98
CA LEU A 12 -16.76 16.47 -13.44
C LEU A 12 -16.50 16.33 -11.93
N ALA A 13 -15.26 16.53 -11.48
CA ALA A 13 -14.92 16.43 -10.07
C ALA A 13 -15.69 17.48 -9.23
N ILE A 14 -15.81 18.72 -9.70
CA ILE A 14 -16.61 19.75 -9.01
C ILE A 14 -18.09 19.38 -8.96
N GLN A 15 -18.65 18.87 -10.06
CA GLN A 15 -20.03 18.42 -10.09
C GLN A 15 -20.26 17.30 -9.06
N MET A 16 -19.38 16.31 -9.04
CA MET A 16 -19.46 15.20 -8.09
C MET A 16 -19.30 15.65 -6.63
N VAL A 17 -18.44 16.64 -6.34
CA VAL A 17 -18.34 17.24 -5.01
C VAL A 17 -19.69 17.82 -4.58
N LYS A 18 -20.34 18.59 -5.46
CA LYS A 18 -21.64 19.22 -5.17
C LYS A 18 -22.74 18.18 -4.97
N ASP A 19 -22.81 17.18 -5.84
CA ASP A 19 -23.83 16.15 -5.79
C ASP A 19 -23.68 15.26 -4.55
N CYS A 20 -22.48 14.74 -4.28
CA CYS A 20 -22.23 13.93 -3.09
C CYS A 20 -22.47 14.74 -1.80
N ALA A 21 -22.13 16.04 -1.78
CA ALA A 21 -22.38 16.88 -0.62
C ALA A 21 -23.86 17.12 -0.34
N ARG A 22 -24.68 17.28 -1.40
CA ARG A 22 -26.14 17.39 -1.28
C ARG A 22 -26.78 16.09 -0.82
N ASN A 23 -26.23 14.94 -1.25
CA ASN A 23 -26.76 13.62 -0.93
C ASN A 23 -26.21 13.06 0.40
N GLY A 24 -25.16 13.66 0.96
CA GLY A 24 -24.49 13.15 2.16
C GLY A 24 -23.61 11.93 1.91
N GLU A 25 -23.15 11.73 0.69
CA GLU A 25 -22.37 10.58 0.26
C GLU A 25 -20.86 10.80 0.41
N TRP A 26 -20.06 9.75 0.25
CA TRP A 26 -18.62 9.85 0.32
C TRP A 26 -18.01 10.00 -1.07
N LEU A 27 -17.07 10.93 -1.20
CA LEU A 27 -16.30 11.15 -2.42
C LEU A 27 -14.79 11.05 -2.14
N CYS A 28 -14.06 10.38 -3.02
CA CYS A 28 -12.60 10.31 -2.99
C CYS A 28 -12.00 10.89 -4.27
N LEU A 29 -11.22 11.97 -4.15
CA LEU A 29 -10.46 12.57 -5.24
C LEU A 29 -9.00 12.09 -5.14
N LYS A 30 -8.47 11.51 -6.21
CA LYS A 30 -7.12 10.94 -6.24
C LYS A 30 -6.15 11.77 -7.07
N ASN A 31 -4.87 11.74 -6.71
CA ASN A 31 -3.75 12.32 -7.48
C ASN A 31 -3.83 13.85 -7.62
N LEU A 32 -4.22 14.56 -6.56
CA LEU A 32 -4.36 16.03 -6.60
C LEU A 32 -3.04 16.76 -6.92
N HIS A 33 -1.89 16.13 -6.63
CA HIS A 33 -0.56 16.64 -6.94
C HIS A 33 -0.32 16.84 -8.46
N LEU A 34 -1.13 16.23 -9.32
CA LEU A 34 -1.06 16.40 -10.78
C LEU A 34 -1.82 17.64 -11.29
N VAL A 35 -2.69 18.23 -10.45
CA VAL A 35 -3.63 19.30 -10.85
C VAL A 35 -3.56 20.50 -9.89
N VAL A 36 -2.36 20.88 -9.50
CA VAL A 36 -2.12 21.91 -8.46
C VAL A 36 -2.74 23.27 -8.81
N SER A 37 -2.74 23.64 -10.09
CA SER A 37 -3.38 24.87 -10.58
C SER A 37 -4.90 24.91 -10.41
N TRP A 38 -5.54 23.75 -10.25
CA TRP A 38 -6.99 23.63 -10.05
C TRP A 38 -7.41 23.68 -8.58
N LEU A 39 -6.49 23.46 -7.64
CA LEU A 39 -6.82 23.44 -6.20
C LEU A 39 -7.51 24.73 -5.69
N PRO A 40 -7.14 25.95 -6.13
CA PRO A 40 -7.85 27.16 -5.72
C PRO A 40 -9.34 27.17 -6.10
N ILE A 41 -9.70 26.49 -7.21
CA ILE A 41 -11.10 26.34 -7.63
C ILE A 41 -11.83 25.39 -6.68
N LEU A 42 -11.22 24.24 -6.37
CA LEU A 42 -11.77 23.29 -5.40
C LEU A 42 -11.98 23.96 -4.03
N GLU A 43 -10.99 24.72 -3.54
CA GLU A 43 -11.09 25.44 -2.26
C GLU A 43 -12.26 26.42 -2.23
N LYS A 44 -12.43 27.21 -3.28
CA LYS A 44 -13.55 28.14 -3.40
C LYS A 44 -14.89 27.41 -3.35
N GLU A 45 -14.99 26.25 -4.00
CA GLU A 45 -16.20 25.44 -3.98
C GLU A 45 -16.46 24.81 -2.61
N LEU A 46 -15.42 24.33 -1.92
CA LEU A 46 -15.54 23.78 -0.56
C LEU A 46 -15.99 24.85 0.45
N ASN A 47 -15.50 26.08 0.34
CA ASN A 47 -15.89 27.17 1.24
C ASN A 47 -17.35 27.61 1.06
N ASN A 48 -17.91 27.45 -0.14
CA ASN A 48 -19.31 27.80 -0.44
C ASN A 48 -20.29 26.63 -0.22
N LEU A 49 -19.77 25.44 0.06
CA LEU A 49 -20.54 24.23 0.17
C LEU A 49 -21.35 24.21 1.48
N GLN A 50 -22.58 23.73 1.42
CA GLN A 50 -23.39 23.40 2.60
C GLN A 50 -23.63 21.89 2.60
N PRO A 51 -22.68 21.09 3.11
CA PRO A 51 -22.77 19.62 3.04
C PRO A 51 -23.79 19.06 4.03
N GLN A 52 -24.45 17.97 3.64
CA GLN A 52 -25.19 17.14 4.58
C GLN A 52 -24.23 16.54 5.64
N PRO A 53 -24.68 16.28 6.88
CA PRO A 53 -23.84 15.75 7.96
C PRO A 53 -23.11 14.42 7.63
N GLY A 54 -23.66 13.60 6.72
CA GLY A 54 -23.07 12.33 6.29
C GLY A 54 -21.93 12.46 5.28
N PHE A 55 -21.78 13.61 4.63
CA PHE A 55 -20.79 13.82 3.57
C PHE A 55 -19.36 13.70 4.09
N ARG A 56 -18.50 12.98 3.35
CA ARG A 56 -17.06 12.91 3.60
C ARG A 56 -16.29 13.06 2.30
N LEU A 57 -15.29 13.93 2.31
CA LEU A 57 -14.37 14.13 1.19
C LEU A 57 -12.99 13.59 1.54
N TRP A 58 -12.52 12.61 0.77
CA TRP A 58 -11.19 12.04 0.87
C TRP A 58 -10.32 12.56 -0.27
N LEU A 59 -9.10 12.99 0.06
CA LEU A 59 -8.16 13.54 -0.91
C LEU A 59 -6.86 12.72 -0.86
N THR A 60 -6.34 12.29 -2.01
CA THR A 60 -5.00 11.68 -2.08
C THR A 60 -4.05 12.53 -2.91
N ALA A 61 -2.85 12.76 -2.38
CA ALA A 61 -1.81 13.55 -3.03
C ALA A 61 -0.43 13.01 -2.63
N GLU A 62 0.55 13.18 -3.52
CA GLU A 62 1.96 13.04 -3.19
C GLU A 62 2.51 14.41 -2.77
N VAL A 63 3.75 14.43 -2.26
CA VAL A 63 4.43 15.66 -1.88
C VAL A 63 4.63 16.55 -3.10
N HIS A 64 4.13 17.79 -3.06
CA HIS A 64 4.32 18.76 -4.12
C HIS A 64 4.61 20.15 -3.53
N PRO A 65 5.69 20.85 -3.96
CA PRO A 65 6.14 22.10 -3.31
C PRO A 65 5.11 23.24 -3.41
N ASN A 66 4.35 23.29 -4.51
CA ASN A 66 3.34 24.33 -4.74
C ASN A 66 1.92 23.91 -4.31
N PHE A 67 1.77 22.84 -3.53
CA PHE A 67 0.45 22.41 -3.07
C PHE A 67 -0.19 23.50 -2.19
N SER A 68 -1.50 23.70 -2.34
CA SER A 68 -2.15 24.87 -1.75
C SER A 68 -2.13 24.85 -0.21
N PRO A 69 -1.61 25.91 0.45
CA PRO A 69 -1.58 25.99 1.90
C PRO A 69 -2.98 26.14 2.52
N ILE A 70 -3.92 26.74 1.79
CA ILE A 70 -5.30 26.96 2.25
C ILE A 70 -6.02 25.62 2.39
N LEU A 71 -5.93 24.77 1.36
CA LEU A 71 -6.51 23.42 1.42
C LEU A 71 -5.86 22.57 2.51
N LEU A 72 -4.55 22.71 2.71
CA LEU A 72 -3.84 22.01 3.79
C LEU A 72 -4.31 22.46 5.17
N GLN A 73 -4.60 23.74 5.36
CA GLN A 73 -5.06 24.28 6.64
C GLN A 73 -6.45 23.76 7.02
N SER A 74 -7.35 23.62 6.04
CA SER A 74 -8.72 23.13 6.25
C SER A 74 -8.85 21.59 6.24
N SER A 75 -7.75 20.87 6.02
CA SER A 75 -7.74 19.40 5.90
C SER A 75 -7.11 18.70 7.10
N LEU A 76 -7.68 17.54 7.47
CA LEU A 76 -6.98 16.55 8.30
C LEU A 76 -5.90 15.86 7.46
N LYS A 77 -4.66 15.89 7.92
CA LYS A 77 -3.50 15.36 7.18
C LYS A 77 -3.05 14.05 7.81
N ILE A 78 -2.91 13.02 6.99
CA ILE A 78 -2.46 11.69 7.41
C ILE A 78 -1.34 11.25 6.47
N THR A 79 -0.20 10.87 7.04
CA THR A 79 0.91 10.29 6.28
C THR A 79 0.71 8.79 6.15
N TYR A 80 0.75 8.26 4.92
CA TYR A 80 0.63 6.82 4.65
C TYR A 80 1.99 6.24 4.27
N GLU A 81 2.78 5.88 5.29
CA GLU A 81 4.12 5.29 5.12
C GLU A 81 4.19 3.90 5.77
N ALA A 82 5.22 3.11 5.45
CA ALA A 82 5.51 1.89 6.19
C ALA A 82 5.87 2.25 7.65
N PRO A 83 5.37 1.51 8.65
CA PRO A 83 5.62 1.87 10.03
C PRO A 83 7.11 1.64 10.36
N PRO A 84 7.78 2.57 11.06
CA PRO A 84 9.20 2.42 11.34
C PRO A 84 9.44 1.30 12.36
N GLY A 85 10.38 0.41 12.03
CA GLY A 85 10.83 -0.66 12.90
C GLY A 85 10.11 -1.99 12.66
N LEU A 86 10.87 -3.08 12.67
CA LEU A 86 10.40 -4.46 12.44
C LEU A 86 9.15 -4.83 13.26
N LYS A 87 9.13 -4.53 14.57
CA LYS A 87 7.99 -4.87 15.44
C LYS A 87 6.70 -4.20 14.99
N LYS A 88 6.74 -2.90 14.66
CA LYS A 88 5.55 -2.17 14.22
C LYS A 88 5.09 -2.63 12.83
N ASN A 89 6.04 -2.99 11.97
CA ASN A 89 5.77 -3.59 10.66
C ASN A 89 5.01 -4.91 10.79
N LEU A 90 5.48 -5.80 11.67
CA LEU A 90 4.79 -7.04 11.98
C LEU A 90 3.41 -6.79 12.60
N MET A 91 3.30 -5.87 13.58
CA MET A 91 1.98 -5.55 14.16
C MET A 91 0.99 -5.08 13.10
N ARG A 92 1.38 -4.18 12.19
CA ARG A 92 0.53 -3.75 11.07
C ARG A 92 0.15 -4.90 10.14
N THR A 93 1.08 -5.80 9.87
CA THR A 93 0.81 -7.00 9.07
C THR A 93 -0.24 -7.88 9.74
N TYR A 94 -0.08 -8.16 11.03
CA TYR A 94 -1.02 -8.99 11.80
C TYR A 94 -2.36 -8.29 12.07
N GLU A 95 -2.41 -6.96 12.18
CA GLU A 95 -3.67 -6.19 12.23
C GLU A 95 -4.44 -6.28 10.91
N SER A 96 -3.74 -6.48 9.79
CA SER A 96 -4.36 -6.61 8.47
C SER A 96 -4.86 -8.03 8.15
N TRP A 97 -4.35 -9.04 8.86
CA TRP A 97 -4.75 -10.43 8.71
C TRP A 97 -5.80 -10.82 9.76
N THR A 98 -6.80 -11.59 9.36
CA THR A 98 -7.80 -12.08 10.31
C THR A 98 -7.31 -13.34 11.04
N PRO A 99 -7.79 -13.61 12.27
CA PRO A 99 -7.47 -14.85 12.99
C PRO A 99 -7.78 -16.12 12.18
N GLU A 100 -8.86 -16.11 11.39
CA GLU A 100 -9.30 -17.23 10.55
C GLU A 100 -8.35 -17.45 9.37
N GLN A 101 -7.80 -16.35 8.80
CA GLN A 101 -6.81 -16.41 7.74
C GLN A 101 -5.51 -17.09 8.20
N ILE A 102 -5.15 -16.93 9.48
CA ILE A 102 -3.94 -17.51 10.07
C ILE A 102 -4.22 -18.96 10.52
N SER A 103 -5.31 -19.18 11.27
CA SER A 103 -5.65 -20.48 11.90
C SER A 103 -6.43 -21.44 10.99
N LYS A 104 -6.17 -21.39 9.68
CA LYS A 104 -6.91 -22.21 8.70
C LYS A 104 -6.65 -23.71 8.95
N LYS A 105 -7.71 -24.46 9.26
CA LYS A 105 -7.70 -25.91 9.54
C LYS A 105 -6.72 -26.34 10.66
N GLY A 106 -6.28 -25.41 11.51
CA GLY A 106 -5.28 -25.71 12.56
C GLY A 106 -3.89 -26.11 12.04
N ASN A 107 -3.57 -25.79 10.78
CA ASN A 107 -2.27 -26.15 10.20
C ASN A 107 -1.16 -25.23 10.72
N LEU A 108 -0.41 -25.71 11.72
CA LEU A 108 0.68 -24.95 12.35
C LEU A 108 1.83 -24.64 11.38
N ALA A 109 2.18 -25.57 10.48
CA ALA A 109 3.23 -25.36 9.50
C ALA A 109 2.90 -24.21 8.54
N ARG A 110 1.63 -24.12 8.10
CA ARG A 110 1.13 -23.00 7.31
C ARG A 110 1.21 -21.68 8.08
N ALA A 111 0.78 -21.67 9.33
CA ALA A 111 0.86 -20.46 10.17
C ALA A 111 2.30 -19.98 10.37
N HIS A 112 3.25 -20.91 10.56
CA HIS A 112 4.68 -20.60 10.63
C HIS A 112 5.22 -20.04 9.30
N ALA A 113 4.85 -20.62 8.15
CA ALA A 113 5.24 -20.11 6.84
C ALA A 113 4.72 -18.67 6.60
N LEU A 114 3.49 -18.38 7.02
CA LEU A 114 2.93 -17.03 6.98
C LEU A 114 3.68 -16.06 7.89
N PHE A 115 4.13 -16.49 9.08
CA PHE A 115 5.00 -15.68 9.92
C PHE A 115 6.35 -15.41 9.23
N SER A 116 6.99 -16.43 8.62
CA SER A 116 8.23 -16.25 7.85
C SER A 116 8.03 -15.23 6.73
N LEU A 117 6.90 -15.26 6.02
CA LEU A 117 6.55 -14.27 5.01
C LEU A 117 6.39 -12.85 5.59
N ALA A 118 5.67 -12.71 6.69
CA ALA A 118 5.49 -11.41 7.35
C ALA A 118 6.85 -10.83 7.80
N TRP A 119 7.73 -11.68 8.34
CA TRP A 119 9.07 -11.28 8.75
C TRP A 119 9.95 -10.91 7.56
N PHE A 120 9.96 -11.73 6.51
CA PHE A 120 10.69 -11.46 5.28
C PHE A 120 10.27 -10.11 4.67
N HIS A 121 8.95 -9.86 4.58
CA HIS A 121 8.42 -8.60 4.08
C HIS A 121 8.89 -7.41 4.92
N ALA A 122 8.77 -7.51 6.26
CA ALA A 122 9.22 -6.48 7.19
C ALA A 122 10.74 -6.21 7.04
N ALA A 123 11.55 -7.26 6.92
CA ALA A 123 12.99 -7.13 6.74
C ALA A 123 13.34 -6.43 5.42
N CYS A 124 12.71 -6.82 4.31
CA CYS A 124 12.91 -6.16 3.02
C CYS A 124 12.55 -4.67 3.08
N GLN A 125 11.46 -4.31 3.77
CA GLN A 125 11.03 -2.93 3.94
C GLN A 125 11.98 -2.11 4.82
N GLU A 126 12.42 -2.65 5.95
CA GLU A 126 13.30 -1.95 6.91
C GLU A 126 14.71 -1.73 6.36
N ARG A 127 15.20 -2.60 5.48
CA ARG A 127 16.49 -2.40 4.79
C ARG A 127 16.55 -1.12 3.96
N ARG A 128 15.40 -0.58 3.52
CA ARG A 128 15.33 0.68 2.76
C ARG A 128 15.75 1.90 3.56
N ASN A 129 15.80 1.79 4.89
CA ASN A 129 16.28 2.86 5.76
C ASN A 129 17.80 3.10 5.64
N TYR A 130 18.54 2.15 5.04
CA TYR A 130 20.00 2.17 4.98
C TYR A 130 20.53 2.21 3.54
N ILE A 131 20.00 3.10 2.70
CA ILE A 131 20.49 3.24 1.31
C ILE A 131 21.83 4.00 1.31
N PRO A 132 22.88 3.51 0.59
CA PRO A 132 22.86 2.41 -0.38
C PRO A 132 23.24 1.01 0.15
N GLN A 133 23.55 0.83 1.43
CA GLN A 133 24.06 -0.44 2.00
C GLN A 133 23.00 -1.55 2.11
N GLY A 134 21.77 -1.20 2.42
CA GLY A 134 20.64 -2.13 2.56
C GLY A 134 20.10 -2.56 1.20
N TRP A 135 19.92 -1.58 0.31
CA TRP A 135 19.56 -1.71 -1.10
C TRP A 135 20.26 -0.61 -1.87
N THR A 136 20.64 -0.85 -3.13
CA THR A 136 21.32 0.20 -3.92
C THR A 136 20.43 1.39 -4.23
N LYS A 137 19.11 1.19 -4.28
CA LYS A 137 18.09 2.24 -4.45
C LYS A 137 16.82 1.91 -3.68
N PHE A 138 15.89 2.87 -3.65
CA PHE A 138 14.58 2.65 -3.03
C PHE A 138 13.71 1.72 -3.88
N TYR A 139 13.40 0.54 -3.35
CA TYR A 139 12.43 -0.39 -3.93
C TYR A 139 11.09 -0.32 -3.20
N GLU A 140 10.00 -0.14 -3.92
CA GLU A 140 8.67 -0.04 -3.33
C GLU A 140 8.03 -1.40 -3.08
N PHE A 141 8.39 -2.07 -1.98
CA PHE A 141 7.67 -3.26 -1.50
C PHE A 141 6.36 -2.85 -0.82
N SER A 142 5.25 -3.27 -1.39
CA SER A 142 3.89 -2.86 -1.07
C SER A 142 3.10 -3.95 -0.31
N LEU A 143 1.98 -3.57 0.31
CA LEU A 143 1.06 -4.55 0.92
C LEU A 143 0.44 -5.50 -0.11
N SER A 144 0.37 -5.11 -1.39
CA SER A 144 -0.09 -5.98 -2.46
C SER A 144 0.86 -7.15 -2.69
N ASP A 145 2.17 -6.94 -2.51
CA ASP A 145 3.17 -8.00 -2.61
C ASP A 145 3.06 -9.01 -1.48
N LEU A 146 2.82 -8.50 -0.27
CA LEU A 146 2.56 -9.34 0.89
C LEU A 146 1.30 -10.18 0.70
N ARG A 147 0.22 -9.60 0.16
CA ARG A 147 -1.01 -10.33 -0.18
C ARG A 147 -0.79 -11.38 -1.25
N ALA A 148 -0.06 -11.06 -2.31
CA ALA A 148 0.28 -12.04 -3.34
C ALA A 148 1.11 -13.20 -2.77
N GLY A 149 2.07 -12.91 -1.88
CA GLY A 149 2.83 -13.93 -1.16
C GLY A 149 1.94 -14.80 -0.25
N TYR A 150 0.98 -14.19 0.46
CA TYR A 150 -0.01 -14.90 1.26
C TYR A 150 -0.81 -15.87 0.40
N ASP A 151 -1.33 -15.42 -0.75
CA ASP A 151 -2.13 -16.25 -1.65
C ASP A 151 -1.34 -17.44 -2.22
N ILE A 152 -0.05 -17.25 -2.50
CA ILE A 152 0.84 -18.34 -2.94
C ILE A 152 0.97 -19.38 -1.83
N ILE A 153 1.33 -18.95 -0.62
CA ILE A 153 1.49 -19.87 0.51
C ILE A 153 0.16 -20.59 0.80
N ASP A 154 -0.96 -19.87 0.78
CA ASP A 154 -2.28 -20.46 1.05
C ASP A 154 -2.65 -21.54 0.03
N ARG A 155 -2.42 -21.28 -1.27
CA ARG A 155 -2.67 -22.27 -2.34
C ARG A 155 -1.75 -23.48 -2.23
N LEU A 156 -0.46 -23.27 -2.01
CA LEU A 156 0.50 -24.36 -1.89
C LEU A 156 0.17 -25.27 -0.69
N PHE A 157 -0.31 -24.74 0.42
CA PHE A 157 -0.73 -25.54 1.57
C PHE A 157 -2.11 -26.19 1.43
N ASP A 158 -2.99 -25.70 0.55
CA ASP A 158 -4.28 -26.35 0.27
C ASP A 158 -4.16 -27.49 -0.75
N ASP A 159 -3.27 -27.36 -1.73
CA ASP A 159 -3.14 -28.31 -2.84
C ASP A 159 -2.11 -29.44 -2.58
N ALA A 160 -1.15 -29.24 -1.66
CA ALA A 160 -0.01 -30.14 -1.55
C ALA A 160 -0.17 -31.26 -0.50
N LYS A 161 0.17 -32.49 -0.91
CA LYS A 161 0.54 -33.58 0.02
C LYS A 161 1.99 -33.41 0.53
N ASP A 162 2.88 -32.89 -0.32
CA ASP A 162 4.27 -32.58 -0.02
C ASP A 162 4.58 -31.13 -0.41
N PHE A 163 4.89 -30.29 0.57
CA PHE A 163 5.15 -28.87 0.37
C PHE A 163 6.54 -28.62 -0.23
N GLN A 164 6.61 -27.92 -1.36
CA GLN A 164 7.86 -27.65 -2.08
C GLN A 164 8.27 -26.17 -1.96
N TRP A 165 9.32 -25.92 -1.18
CA TRP A 165 9.82 -24.56 -0.90
C TRP A 165 10.38 -23.87 -2.13
N GLU A 166 10.89 -24.63 -3.10
CA GLU A 166 11.48 -24.12 -4.33
C GLU A 166 10.48 -23.28 -5.14
N PHE A 167 9.18 -23.61 -5.08
CA PHE A 167 8.13 -22.79 -5.70
C PHE A 167 7.91 -21.47 -4.95
N VAL A 168 7.99 -21.47 -3.63
CA VAL A 168 7.91 -20.25 -2.82
C VAL A 168 9.08 -19.34 -3.16
N HIS A 169 10.31 -19.85 -3.16
CA HIS A 169 11.50 -19.09 -3.56
C HIS A 169 11.35 -18.55 -4.98
N GLY A 170 11.02 -19.41 -5.94
CA GLY A 170 10.93 -19.04 -7.35
C GLY A 170 9.86 -18.00 -7.63
N LEU A 171 8.68 -18.09 -7.01
CA LEU A 171 7.59 -17.13 -7.22
C LEU A 171 7.85 -15.81 -6.49
N LEU A 172 8.34 -15.85 -5.24
CA LEU A 172 8.68 -14.64 -4.50
C LEU A 172 9.83 -13.89 -5.17
N GLU A 173 10.83 -14.60 -5.67
CA GLU A 173 11.94 -14.02 -6.42
C GLU A 173 11.48 -13.47 -7.76
N ASN A 174 10.98 -14.32 -8.66
CA ASN A 174 10.83 -13.94 -10.07
C ASN A 174 9.56 -13.12 -10.37
N ALA A 175 8.50 -13.28 -9.58
CA ALA A 175 7.22 -12.66 -9.87
C ALA A 175 6.87 -11.50 -8.92
N ILE A 176 7.25 -11.57 -7.64
CA ILE A 176 6.77 -10.61 -6.64
C ILE A 176 7.84 -9.58 -6.28
N TYR A 177 8.90 -9.99 -5.57
CA TYR A 177 9.88 -9.05 -5.01
C TYR A 177 10.97 -8.71 -6.03
N GLY A 178 11.49 -9.69 -6.76
CA GLY A 178 12.56 -9.47 -7.74
C GLY A 178 12.10 -8.75 -9.00
N GLY A 179 10.79 -8.74 -9.32
CA GLY A 179 10.24 -7.95 -10.43
C GLY A 179 10.51 -6.44 -10.33
N ARG A 180 10.91 -5.94 -9.16
CA ARG A 180 11.31 -4.54 -8.92
C ARG A 180 12.82 -4.31 -8.98
N ILE A 181 13.60 -5.37 -8.87
CA ILE A 181 15.04 -5.30 -8.67
C ILE A 181 15.74 -5.50 -10.02
N ASP A 182 16.41 -4.44 -10.47
CA ASP A 182 17.22 -4.40 -11.69
C ASP A 182 18.72 -4.57 -11.41
N ASN A 183 19.16 -4.38 -10.17
CA ASN A 183 20.55 -4.53 -9.76
C ASN A 183 20.88 -5.99 -9.42
N TYR A 184 21.92 -6.53 -10.03
CA TYR A 184 22.36 -7.92 -9.82
C TYR A 184 22.76 -8.22 -8.36
N PHE A 185 23.42 -7.28 -7.67
CA PHE A 185 23.83 -7.48 -6.27
C PHE A 185 22.63 -7.44 -5.33
N ASP A 186 21.65 -6.57 -5.59
CA ASP A 186 20.40 -6.55 -4.83
C ASP A 186 19.59 -7.84 -5.06
N MET A 187 19.57 -8.39 -6.28
CA MET A 187 18.96 -9.70 -6.52
C MET A 187 19.65 -10.82 -5.72
N ARG A 188 20.97 -10.78 -5.57
CA ARG A 188 21.69 -11.73 -4.71
C ARG A 188 21.31 -11.58 -3.23
N VAL A 189 21.12 -10.35 -2.75
CA VAL A 189 20.64 -10.10 -1.39
C VAL A 189 19.23 -10.66 -1.22
N LEU A 190 18.33 -10.40 -2.16
CA LEU A 190 16.96 -10.94 -2.14
C LEU A 190 16.96 -12.47 -2.05
N ARG A 191 17.74 -13.14 -2.91
CA ARG A 191 17.92 -14.61 -2.89
C ARG A 191 18.41 -15.12 -1.54
N SER A 192 19.42 -14.47 -0.97
CA SER A 192 19.96 -14.86 0.34
C SER A 192 18.91 -14.78 1.45
N TYR A 193 18.03 -13.79 1.42
CA TYR A 193 16.91 -13.74 2.36
C TYR A 193 15.85 -14.80 2.06
N LEU A 194 15.54 -15.06 0.80
CA LEU A 194 14.58 -16.11 0.45
C LEU A 194 15.06 -17.49 0.92
N GLU A 195 16.33 -17.84 0.69
CA GLU A 195 16.96 -19.10 1.15
C GLU A 195 17.09 -19.20 2.68
N GLN A 196 17.23 -18.07 3.38
CA GLN A 196 17.37 -18.09 4.83
C GLN A 196 16.02 -18.28 5.55
N PHE A 197 14.94 -17.76 4.99
CA PHE A 197 13.64 -17.67 5.64
C PHE A 197 12.70 -18.84 5.32
N PHE A 198 12.93 -19.50 4.19
CA PHE A 198 12.11 -20.56 3.61
C PHE A 198 13.02 -21.69 3.15
#